data_AF-A0A202B6G7-F1
#
_entry.id   AF-A0A202B6G7-F1
#
_cell.length_a   1.000
_cell.length_b   1.000
_cell.length_c   1.000
_cell.angle_alpha   90.00
_cell.angle_beta   90.00
_cell.angle_gamma   90.00
#
_symmetry.space_group_name_H-M   'P 1'
#
loop_
_entity.id
_entity.type
_entity.pdbx_description
1 polymer ?
#
loop_
_entity_poly.entity_id
_entity_poly.type
_entity_poly.pdbx_seq_one_letter_code
_entity_poly.pdbx_strand_id
1 'polypeptide(L)'
;MLSLTLCLVFALISAMHFYWALGGQVGLSSAIPEVDGRKLFQPSAIGTAVIALLLALAAAAVVLHGGRFFPETSWSARLLKWGLLALSAGMLLRGVGEFRYVGLFKRVKGSRFARNDTRFYSPLCLMLAAGLFYLAW
;
A
#
# COMPACT_ATOMS: atom_id res chain seq x y z
N MET A 1 -2.35 -13.23 14.75
CA MET A 1 -3.44 -12.24 14.54
C MET A 1 -2.99 -11.06 13.68
N LEU A 2 -1.89 -10.37 14.02
CA LEU A 2 -1.37 -9.26 13.22
C LEU A 2 -1.11 -9.59 11.75
N SER A 3 -0.44 -10.71 11.45
CA SER A 3 -0.15 -11.13 10.07
C SER A 3 -1.42 -11.35 9.23
N LEU A 4 -2.48 -11.88 9.84
CA LEU A 4 -3.78 -12.05 9.18
C LEU A 4 -4.46 -10.71 8.91
N THR A 5 -4.40 -9.78 9.87
CA THR A 5 -4.93 -8.41 9.68
C THR A 5 -4.19 -7.71 8.54
N LEU A 6 -2.85 -7.75 8.52
CA LEU A 6 -2.06 -7.17 7.44
C LEU A 6 -2.37 -7.83 6.10
N CYS A 7 -2.48 -9.16 6.07
CA CYS A 7 -2.85 -9.91 4.88
C CYS A 7 -4.21 -9.47 4.34
N LEU A 8 -5.22 -9.37 5.19
CA LEU A 8 -6.56 -8.97 4.81
C LEU A 8 -6.55 -7.56 4.22
N VAL A 9 -5.85 -6.61 4.86
CA VAL A 9 -5.75 -5.24 4.36
C VAL A 9 -5.05 -5.19 2.99
N PHE A 10 -3.90 -5.86 2.83
CA PHE A 10 -3.22 -5.93 1.53
C PHE A 10 -4.07 -6.60 0.45
N ALA A 11 -4.78 -7.67 0.79
CA ALA A 11 -5.67 -8.39 -0.13
C ALA A 11 -6.84 -7.51 -0.59
N LEU A 12 -7.47 -6.76 0.33
CA LEU A 12 -8.57 -5.85 -0.01
C LEU A 12 -8.09 -4.71 -0.92
N ILE A 13 -6.92 -4.12 -0.63
CA ILE A 13 -6.35 -3.06 -1.48
C ILE A 13 -5.95 -3.63 -2.84
N SER A 14 -5.36 -4.83 -2.88
CA SER A 14 -5.02 -5.54 -4.13
C SER A 14 -6.26 -5.78 -4.99
N ALA A 15 -7.34 -6.30 -4.41
CA ALA A 15 -8.61 -6.52 -5.10
C ALA A 15 -9.17 -5.22 -5.69
N MET A 16 -9.09 -4.11 -4.95
CA MET A 16 -9.51 -2.80 -5.45
C MET A 16 -8.68 -2.35 -6.67
N HIS A 17 -7.37 -2.60 -6.68
CA HIS A 17 -6.51 -2.27 -7.82
C HIS A 17 -6.79 -3.18 -9.02
N PHE A 18 -7.03 -4.48 -8.82
CA PHE A 18 -7.48 -5.36 -9.91
C PHE A 18 -8.80 -4.88 -10.50
N TYR A 19 -9.76 -4.49 -9.66
CA TYR A 19 -11.02 -3.92 -10.10
C TYR A 19 -10.82 -2.66 -10.98
N TRP A 20 -9.96 -1.73 -10.56
CA TRP A 20 -9.61 -0.55 -11.37
C TRP A 20 -8.87 -0.90 -12.66
N ALA A 21 -7.96 -1.88 -12.63
CA ALA A 21 -7.24 -2.35 -13.81
C ALA A 21 -8.18 -2.97 -14.87
N LEU A 22 -9.27 -3.59 -14.42
CA LEU A 22 -10.33 -4.16 -15.26
C LEU A 22 -11.38 -3.13 -15.69
N GLY A 23 -11.16 -1.84 -15.45
CA GLY A 23 -12.03 -0.74 -15.90
C GLY A 23 -13.02 -0.21 -14.87
N GLY A 24 -12.97 -0.73 -13.63
CA GLY A 24 -13.79 -0.25 -12.53
C GLY A 24 -13.59 1.24 -12.23
N GLN A 25 -14.68 1.97 -11.96
CA GLN A 25 -14.65 3.43 -11.76
C GLN A 25 -14.95 3.87 -10.31
N VAL A 26 -15.49 2.96 -9.49
CA VAL A 26 -15.87 3.27 -8.10
C VAL A 26 -14.63 3.70 -7.31
N GLY A 27 -14.72 4.88 -6.67
CA GLY A 27 -13.65 5.43 -5.84
C GLY A 27 -12.41 5.94 -6.60
N LEU A 28 -12.30 5.70 -7.91
CA LEU A 28 -11.11 6.04 -8.70
C LEU A 28 -10.83 7.55 -8.73
N SER A 29 -11.87 8.37 -8.85
CA SER A 29 -11.77 9.85 -8.77
C SER A 29 -11.28 10.36 -7.41
N SER A 30 -11.32 9.53 -6.37
CA SER A 30 -10.81 9.87 -5.03
C SER A 30 -9.49 9.18 -4.71
N ALA A 31 -8.93 8.43 -5.66
CA ALA A 31 -7.65 7.74 -5.56
C ALA A 31 -6.54 8.41 -6.39
N ILE A 32 -6.90 9.37 -7.26
CA ILE A 32 -5.96 10.08 -8.14
C ILE A 32 -5.81 11.54 -7.64
N PRO A 33 -4.57 12.04 -7.44
CA PRO A 33 -4.33 13.44 -7.14
C PRO A 33 -4.86 14.37 -8.23
N GLU A 34 -5.50 15.46 -7.82
CA GLU A 34 -6.09 16.47 -8.69
C GLU A 34 -5.69 17.88 -8.22
N VAL A 35 -5.45 18.77 -9.19
CA VAL A 35 -5.20 20.20 -9.00
C VAL A 35 -6.17 20.97 -9.89
N ASP A 36 -6.96 21.88 -9.32
CA ASP A 36 -7.94 22.71 -10.04
C ASP A 36 -8.87 21.91 -10.98
N GLY A 37 -9.32 20.74 -10.51
CA GLY A 37 -10.21 19.84 -11.26
C GLY A 37 -9.54 18.99 -12.34
N ARG A 38 -8.21 19.12 -12.53
CA ARG A 38 -7.44 18.30 -13.47
C ARG A 38 -6.67 17.21 -12.73
N LYS A 39 -6.83 15.96 -13.18
CA LYS A 39 -6.04 14.81 -12.69
C LYS A 39 -4.57 15.00 -13.06
N LEU A 40 -3.68 14.72 -12.11
CA LEU A 40 -2.24 14.87 -12.31
C LEU A 40 -1.68 13.84 -13.29
N PHE A 41 -2.31 12.66 -13.37
CA PHE A 41 -1.99 11.60 -14.32
C PHE A 41 -3.21 10.70 -14.54
N GLN A 42 -3.14 9.85 -15.57
CA GLN A 42 -4.11 8.78 -15.79
C GLN A 42 -3.42 7.43 -15.54
N PRO A 43 -3.88 6.61 -14.58
CA PRO A 43 -3.31 5.30 -14.34
C PRO A 43 -3.55 4.38 -15.55
N SER A 44 -2.50 3.72 -16.04
CA SER A 44 -2.66 2.69 -17.06
C SER A 44 -3.21 1.40 -16.43
N ALA A 45 -4.00 0.63 -17.18
CA ALA A 45 -4.53 -0.65 -16.71
C ALA A 45 -3.40 -1.61 -16.31
N ILE A 46 -2.35 -1.71 -17.13
CA ILE A 46 -1.18 -2.55 -16.87
C ILE A 46 -0.46 -2.10 -15.61
N GLY A 47 -0.18 -0.80 -15.46
CA GLY A 47 0.49 -0.27 -14.27
C GLY A 47 -0.32 -0.55 -12.99
N THR A 48 -1.64 -0.39 -13.06
CA THR A 48 -2.54 -0.68 -11.94
C THR A 48 -2.57 -2.17 -11.60
N ALA A 49 -2.57 -3.06 -12.61
CA ALA A 49 -2.49 -4.50 -12.41
C ALA A 49 -1.16 -4.95 -11.79
N VAL A 50 -0.04 -4.32 -12.16
CA VAL A 50 1.27 -4.59 -11.54
C VAL A 50 1.24 -4.22 -10.05
N ILE A 51 0.68 -3.06 -9.69
CA ILE A 51 0.51 -2.69 -8.27
C ILE A 51 -0.39 -3.69 -7.55
N ALA A 52 -1.49 -4.12 -8.18
CA ALA A 52 -2.39 -5.13 -7.61
C ALA A 52 -1.65 -6.44 -7.31
N LEU A 53 -0.81 -6.91 -8.24
CA LEU A 53 0.01 -8.11 -8.07
C LEU A 53 1.05 -7.94 -6.94
N LEU A 54 1.76 -6.80 -6.88
CA LEU A 54 2.72 -6.52 -5.81
C LEU A 54 2.04 -6.53 -4.42
N LEU A 55 0.83 -5.99 -4.31
CA LEU A 55 0.05 -6.01 -3.07
C LEU A 55 -0.42 -7.44 -2.71
N ALA A 56 -0.79 -8.26 -3.70
CA ALA A 56 -1.13 -9.66 -3.48
C ALA A 56 0.09 -10.47 -2.99
N LEU A 57 1.27 -10.23 -3.57
CA LEU A 57 2.51 -10.84 -3.12
C LEU A 57 2.88 -10.38 -1.70
N ALA A 58 2.66 -9.11 -1.37
CA ALA A 58 2.83 -8.61 -0.01
C ALA A 58 1.89 -9.31 0.99
N ALA A 59 0.61 -9.52 0.62
CA ALA A 59 -0.36 -10.26 1.43
C ALA A 59 0.11 -11.70 1.70
N ALA A 60 0.59 -12.40 0.66
CA ALA A 60 1.16 -13.74 0.82
C ALA A 60 2.42 -13.73 1.71
N ALA A 61 3.33 -12.78 1.49
CA ALA A 61 4.57 -12.68 2.24
C ALA A 61 4.35 -12.48 3.75
N VAL A 62 3.38 -11.64 4.15
CA VAL A 62 3.11 -11.41 5.57
C VAL A 62 2.53 -12.64 6.28
N VAL A 63 1.72 -13.46 5.60
CA VAL A 63 1.20 -14.72 6.17
C VAL A 63 2.29 -15.78 6.23
N LEU A 64 3.08 -15.92 5.16
CA LEU A 64 4.18 -16.88 5.12
C LEU A 64 5.22 -16.60 6.22
N HIS A 65 5.59 -15.33 6.40
CA HIS A 65 6.51 -14.93 7.45
C HIS A 65 5.89 -15.07 8.85
N GLY A 66 4.70 -14.49 9.07
CA GLY A 66 4.05 -14.50 10.39
C GLY A 66 3.56 -15.87 10.84
N GLY A 67 3.28 -16.78 9.90
CA GLY A 67 2.94 -18.18 10.17
C GLY A 67 4.17 -19.08 10.34
N ARG A 68 5.40 -18.54 10.20
CA ARG A 68 6.66 -19.29 10.30
C ARG A 68 6.70 -20.53 9.42
N PHE A 69 6.18 -20.41 8.19
CA PHE A 69 6.12 -21.53 7.23
C PHE A 69 7.50 -22.04 6.81
N PHE A 70 8.54 -21.20 6.97
CA PHE A 70 9.92 -21.57 6.70
C PHE A 70 10.75 -21.54 7.99
N PRO A 71 11.74 -22.45 8.15
CA PRO A 71 12.68 -22.40 9.26
C PRO A 71 13.43 -21.06 9.30
N GLU A 72 13.64 -20.50 10.49
CA GLU A 72 14.25 -19.17 10.65
C GLU A 72 15.67 -19.07 10.06
N THR A 73 16.39 -20.19 10.00
CA THR A 73 17.74 -20.29 9.41
C THR A 73 17.73 -20.38 7.88
N SER A 74 16.57 -20.59 7.27
CA SER A 74 16.44 -20.76 5.82
C SER A 74 16.65 -19.43 5.07
N TRP A 75 17.16 -19.55 3.84
CA TRP A 75 17.24 -18.41 2.92
C TRP A 75 15.88 -17.76 2.68
N SER A 76 14.81 -18.56 2.57
CA SER A 76 13.44 -18.09 2.35
C SER A 76 12.93 -17.22 3.51
N ALA A 77 13.16 -17.61 4.76
CA ALA A 77 12.77 -16.83 5.92
C ALA A 77 13.49 -15.46 5.94
N ARG A 78 14.79 -15.45 5.60
CA ARG A 78 15.58 -14.21 5.51
C ARG A 78 15.10 -13.30 4.37
N LEU A 79 14.80 -13.87 3.21
CA LEU A 79 14.26 -13.12 2.07
C LEU A 79 12.91 -12.48 2.40
N LEU A 80 12.00 -13.22 3.05
CA LEU A 80 10.72 -12.68 3.51
C LEU A 80 10.93 -11.54 4.52
N LYS A 81 11.82 -11.70 5.50
CA LYS A 81 12.12 -10.65 6.48
C LYS A 81 12.59 -9.36 5.81
N TRP A 82 13.58 -9.44 4.91
CA TRP A 82 14.07 -8.27 4.17
C TRP A 82 12.99 -7.68 3.25
N GLY A 83 12.18 -8.53 2.62
CA GLY A 83 11.02 -8.09 1.82
C GLY A 83 10.01 -7.31 2.66
N LEU A 84 9.67 -7.77 3.85
CA LEU A 84 8.77 -7.07 4.78
C LEU A 84 9.37 -5.73 5.25
N LEU A 85 10.68 -5.66 5.51
CA LEU A 85 11.36 -4.41 5.86
C LEU A 85 11.35 -3.42 4.68
N ALA A 86 11.60 -3.89 3.46
CA ALA A 86 11.52 -3.06 2.25
C ALA A 86 10.09 -2.53 2.02
N LEU A 87 9.08 -3.39 2.19
CA LEU A 87 7.67 -3.00 2.13
C LEU A 87 7.31 -1.98 3.22
N SER A 88 7.81 -2.19 4.45
CA SER A 88 7.61 -1.27 5.57
C SER A 88 8.17 0.12 5.24
N ALA A 89 9.42 0.17 4.75
CA ALA A 89 10.05 1.42 4.32
C ALA A 89 9.26 2.09 3.19
N GLY A 90 8.80 1.34 2.19
CA GLY A 90 7.98 1.87 1.10
C GLY A 90 6.64 2.45 1.59
N MET A 91 5.96 1.77 2.50
CA MET A 91 4.71 2.27 3.11
C MET A 91 4.95 3.51 3.98
N LEU A 92 6.07 3.56 4.71
CA LEU A 92 6.47 4.72 5.49
C LEU A 92 6.72 5.93 4.57
N LEU A 93 7.52 5.74 3.52
CA LEU A 93 7.80 6.77 2.53
C LEU A 93 6.53 7.30 1.88
N ARG A 94 5.58 6.42 1.53
CA ARG A 94 4.29 6.86 0.97
C ARG A 94 3.42 7.59 1.99
N GLY A 95 3.41 7.15 3.25
CA GLY A 95 2.64 7.78 4.32
C GLY A 95 3.14 9.18 4.66
N VAL A 96 4.46 9.36 4.71
CA VAL A 96 5.12 10.68 4.84
C VAL A 96 4.87 11.51 3.57
N GLY A 97 5.04 10.88 2.41
CA GLY A 97 4.87 11.44 1.08
C GLY A 97 5.99 12.41 0.67
N GLU A 98 5.71 13.21 -0.36
CA GLU A 98 6.69 14.11 -0.97
C GLU A 98 6.54 15.59 -0.55
N PHE A 99 5.61 15.87 0.38
CA PHE A 99 5.33 17.21 0.96
C PHE A 99 4.58 18.20 0.04
N ARG A 100 4.25 17.86 -1.21
CA ARG A 100 3.44 18.70 -2.11
C ARG A 100 2.03 18.17 -2.36
N TYR A 101 1.87 16.99 -2.95
CA TYR A 101 0.57 16.43 -3.38
C TYR A 101 0.12 15.18 -2.60
N VAL A 102 1.06 14.37 -2.11
CA VAL A 102 0.80 13.09 -1.43
C VAL A 102 1.45 13.08 -0.05
N GLY A 103 0.82 12.38 0.90
CA GLY A 103 1.33 12.16 2.26
C GLY A 103 0.69 13.08 3.29
N LEU A 104 0.98 12.81 4.57
CA LEU A 104 0.43 13.61 5.68
C LEU A 104 0.77 15.10 5.57
N PHE A 105 1.96 15.42 5.08
CA PHE A 105 2.51 16.78 5.04
C PHE A 105 2.30 17.51 3.72
N LYS A 106 1.38 17.03 2.87
CA LYS A 106 1.08 17.68 1.58
C LYS A 106 0.56 19.12 1.74
N ARG A 107 0.93 19.97 0.80
CA ARG A 107 0.50 21.38 0.71
C ARG A 107 -0.81 21.55 -0.06
N VAL A 108 -1.01 20.79 -1.12
CA VAL A 108 -2.23 20.85 -1.95
C VAL A 108 -3.35 20.04 -1.29
N LYS A 109 -4.40 20.73 -0.84
CA LYS A 109 -5.50 20.12 -0.04
C LYS A 109 -6.90 20.27 -0.67
N GLY A 110 -7.02 20.95 -1.82
CA GLY A 110 -8.30 21.28 -2.44
C GLY A 110 -9.08 20.10 -3.03
N SER A 111 -8.41 18.97 -3.33
CA SER A 111 -9.04 17.83 -4.00
C SER A 111 -9.65 16.80 -3.04
N ARG A 112 -10.59 15.99 -3.55
CA ARG A 112 -11.16 14.85 -2.81
C ARG A 112 -10.08 13.85 -2.41
N PHE A 113 -9.14 13.58 -3.31
CA PHE A 113 -7.96 12.76 -3.02
C PHE A 113 -7.19 13.31 -1.82
N ALA A 114 -6.85 14.60 -1.80
CA ALA A 114 -6.04 15.16 -0.74
C ALA A 114 -6.73 15.03 0.64
N ARG A 115 -8.05 15.24 0.71
CA ARG A 115 -8.81 15.02 1.95
C ARG A 115 -8.79 13.57 2.41
N ASN A 116 -9.02 12.63 1.50
CA ASN A 116 -8.99 11.20 1.81
C ASN A 116 -7.58 10.71 2.16
N ASP A 117 -6.55 11.28 1.52
CA ASP A 117 -5.17 10.92 1.77
C ASP A 117 -4.73 11.34 3.18
N THR A 118 -5.14 12.50 3.68
CA THR A 118 -4.90 12.90 5.08
C THR A 118 -5.72 12.06 6.07
N ARG A 119 -7.00 11.78 5.77
CA ARG A 119 -7.90 11.14 6.73
C ARG A 119 -7.74 9.63 6.82
N PHE A 120 -7.44 8.97 5.70
CA PHE A 120 -7.47 7.52 5.58
C PHE A 120 -6.19 6.95 4.99
N TYR A 121 -5.75 7.42 3.82
CA TYR A 121 -4.72 6.68 3.08
C TYR A 121 -3.32 6.80 3.70
N SER A 122 -2.88 8.01 4.06
CA SER A 122 -1.57 8.20 4.69
C SER A 122 -1.53 7.58 6.10
N PRO A 123 -2.54 7.77 6.98
CA PRO A 123 -2.59 7.04 8.25
C PRO A 123 -2.54 5.52 8.08
N LEU A 124 -3.31 4.96 7.13
CA LEU A 124 -3.29 3.53 6.84
C LEU A 124 -1.88 3.06 6.44
N CYS A 125 -1.20 3.79 5.56
CA CYS A 125 0.16 3.44 5.16
C CYS A 125 1.17 3.50 6.32
N LEU A 126 1.06 4.47 7.23
CA LEU A 126 1.91 4.51 8.42
C LEU A 126 1.62 3.36 9.39
N MET A 127 0.35 3.01 9.58
CA MET A 127 -0.04 1.85 10.38
C MET A 127 0.47 0.54 9.77
N LEU A 128 0.37 0.39 8.44
CA LEU A 128 0.92 -0.76 7.71
C LEU A 128 2.44 -0.81 7.84
N ALA A 129 3.14 0.32 7.73
CA ALA A 129 4.59 0.37 7.92
C ALA A 129 4.99 -0.11 9.32
N ALA A 130 4.34 0.41 10.36
CA ALA A 130 4.57 -0.01 11.75
C ALA A 130 4.28 -1.50 11.97
N GLY A 131 3.15 -2.00 11.46
CA GLY A 131 2.77 -3.40 11.58
C GLY A 131 3.73 -4.34 10.84
N LEU A 132 4.17 -3.97 9.63
CA LEU A 132 5.17 -4.72 8.86
C LEU A 132 6.53 -4.74 9.57
N PHE A 133 6.97 -3.60 10.11
CA PHE A 133 8.22 -3.51 10.85
C PHE A 133 8.20 -4.40 12.10
N TYR A 134 7.12 -4.31 12.87
CA TYR A 134 6.93 -5.16 14.05
C TYR A 134 6.86 -6.64 13.70
N LEU A 135 6.20 -7.02 12.59
CA LEU A 135 6.13 -8.42 12.17
C LEU A 135 7.48 -8.97 11.70
N ALA A 136 8.36 -8.13 11.16
CA ALA A 136 9.67 -8.53 10.65
C ALA A 136 10.75 -8.63 11.75
N TRP A 137 10.51 -8.02 12.91
CA TRP A 137 11.44 -8.01 14.04
C TRP A 137 11.16 -9.17 14.99
#